data_AF-A0A3M1DCU4-F1
#
_entry.id   AF-A0A3M1DCU4-F1
#
_cell.length_a   1.000
_cell.length_b   1.000
_cell.length_c   1.000
_cell.angle_alpha   90.00
_cell.angle_beta   90.00
_cell.angle_gamma   90.00
#
_symmetry.space_group_name_H-M   'P 1'
#
loop_
_entity.id
_entity.type
_entity.pdbx_description
1 polymer ?
#
loop_
_entity_poly.entity_id
_entity_poly.type
_entity_poly.pdbx_seq_one_letter_code
_entity_poly.pdbx_strand_id
1 'polypeptide(L)'
;AAPLAQGARHARYPLALILGEERHGISRPILNAAEEIWEIPRVGQKESLNVAVAAGVALWAVRTLAPPGNANLQTSSEPKQSPFPPHRLGQ
;
A
#
# COMPACT_ATOMS: atom_id res chain seq x y z
N ALA A 1 -11.68 -19.57 5.16
CA ALA A 1 -10.82 -18.38 5.29
C ALA A 1 -9.89 -18.62 6.48
N ALA A 2 -8.59 -18.81 6.24
CA ALA A 2 -7.64 -19.01 7.33
C ALA A 2 -7.44 -17.68 8.08
N PRO A 3 -7.37 -17.67 9.43
CA PRO A 3 -7.06 -16.46 10.17
C PRO A 3 -5.67 -15.99 9.76
N LEU A 4 -5.58 -14.77 9.23
CA LEU A 4 -4.32 -14.17 8.81
C LEU A 4 -3.41 -14.07 10.04
N ALA A 5 -2.39 -14.93 10.09
CA ALA A 5 -1.46 -15.08 11.19
C ALA A 5 -1.02 -13.74 11.78
N GLN A 6 -1.21 -13.57 13.08
CA GLN A 6 -0.79 -12.42 13.90
C GLN A 6 0.73 -12.46 14.18
N GLY A 7 1.54 -12.79 13.17
CA GLY A 7 2.98 -12.64 13.25
C GLY A 7 3.35 -11.17 13.05
N ALA A 8 4.37 -10.68 13.76
CA ALA A 8 4.90 -9.34 13.58
C ALA A 8 5.27 -9.12 12.10
N ARG A 9 4.41 -8.40 11.37
CA ARG A 9 4.59 -8.12 9.94
C ARG A 9 5.61 -7.01 9.85
N HIS A 10 6.80 -7.27 9.34
CA HIS A 10 7.78 -6.21 9.12
C HIS A 10 7.60 -5.63 7.72
N ALA A 11 7.61 -4.31 7.60
CA ALA A 11 7.62 -3.67 6.30
C ALA A 11 8.96 -3.93 5.59
N ARG A 12 8.91 -4.55 4.40
CA ARG A 12 10.07 -4.74 3.53
C ARG A 12 10.12 -3.63 2.47
N TYR A 13 11.32 -3.15 2.16
CA TYR A 13 11.54 -2.13 1.13
C TYR A 13 12.28 -2.72 -0.09
N PRO A 14 12.04 -2.20 -1.31
CA PRO A 14 11.10 -1.12 -1.66
C PRO A 14 9.63 -1.56 -1.54
N LEU A 15 8.76 -0.69 -1.01
CA LEU A 15 7.35 -0.98 -0.77
C LEU A 15 6.45 -0.16 -1.69
N ALA A 16 5.47 -0.81 -2.30
CA ALA A 16 4.36 -0.15 -2.99
C ALA A 16 3.06 -0.41 -2.21
N LEU A 17 2.42 0.66 -1.72
CA LEU A 17 1.10 0.58 -1.13
C LEU A 17 0.05 0.87 -2.20
N ILE A 18 -0.89 -0.06 -2.35
CA ILE A 18 -2.03 0.10 -3.27
C ILE A 18 -3.29 0.33 -2.43
N LEU A 19 -3.97 1.44 -2.71
CA LEU A 19 -5.22 1.82 -2.06
C LEU A 19 -6.34 1.75 -3.09
N GLY A 20 -7.48 1.17 -2.70
CA GLY A 20 -8.65 1.05 -3.56
C GLY A 20 -9.44 2.35 -3.69
N GLU A 21 -10.27 2.44 -4.73
CA GLU A 21 -11.25 3.52 -4.85
C GLU A 21 -12.39 3.33 -3.85
N GLU A 22 -12.97 4.44 -3.37
CA GLU A 22 -13.95 4.45 -2.28
C GLU A 22 -15.20 3.57 -2.56
N ARG A 23 -15.61 3.42 -3.83
CA ARG A 23 -16.81 2.66 -4.20
C ARG A 23 -16.51 1.25 -4.69
N HIS A 24 -15.44 1.07 -5.46
CA HIS A 24 -15.15 -0.19 -6.15
C HIS A 24 -13.94 -0.95 -5.58
N GLY A 25 -13.19 -0.34 -4.66
CA GLY A 25 -12.03 -0.95 -4.04
C GLY A 25 -10.88 -1.20 -5.02
N ILE A 26 -10.15 -2.29 -4.82
CA ILE A 26 -9.02 -2.72 -5.66
C ILE A 26 -9.48 -3.83 -6.59
N SER A 27 -9.10 -3.75 -7.87
CA SER A 27 -9.45 -4.77 -8.86
C SER A 27 -8.83 -6.14 -8.53
N ARG A 28 -9.53 -7.22 -8.88
CA ARG A 28 -9.07 -8.60 -8.62
C ARG A 28 -7.69 -8.92 -9.20
N PRO A 29 -7.31 -8.47 -10.42
CA PRO A 29 -5.98 -8.72 -10.95
C PRO A 29 -4.87 -8.13 -10.07
N ILE A 30 -5.10 -6.94 -9.51
CA ILE A 30 -4.13 -6.28 -8.63
C ILE A 30 -4.01 -7.02 -7.29
N LEU A 31 -5.15 -7.43 -6.71
CA LEU A 31 -5.15 -8.23 -5.48
C LEU A 31 -4.42 -9.56 -5.66
N ASN A 32 -4.58 -10.22 -6.82
CA ASN A 32 -3.89 -11.48 -7.11
C ASN A 32 -2.38 -11.31 -7.34
N ALA A 33 -1.94 -10.13 -7.74
CA ALA A 33 -0.53 -9.80 -7.91
C ALA A 33 0.13 -9.29 -6.62
N ALA A 34 -0.65 -8.95 -5.59
CA ALA A 34 -0.14 -8.44 -4.33
C ALA A 34 0.50 -9.56 -3.50
N GLU A 35 1.67 -9.27 -2.94
CA GLU A 35 2.38 -10.19 -2.03
C GLU A 35 1.65 -10.32 -0.70
N GLU A 36 1.09 -9.21 -0.21
CA GLU A 36 0.35 -9.15 1.02
C GLU A 36 -0.89 -8.27 0.86
N ILE A 37 -1.98 -8.68 1.52
CA ILE A 37 -3.23 -7.93 1.57
C ILE A 37 -3.48 -7.55 3.03
N TRP A 38 -3.57 -6.25 3.29
CA TRP A 38 -3.78 -5.70 4.62
C TRP A 38 -5.18 -5.07 4.68
N GLU A 39 -5.89 -5.29 5.78
CA GLU A 39 -7.19 -4.68 6.07
C GLU A 39 -7.10 -3.91 7.40
N ILE A 40 -7.71 -2.73 7.45
CA ILE A 40 -7.94 -2.00 8.69
C ILE A 40 -9.24 -2.53 9.30
N PRO A 41 -9.22 -3.15 10.49
CA PRO A 41 -10.43 -3.62 11.13
C PRO A 41 -11.42 -2.47 11.32
N ARG A 42 -12.64 -2.64 10.82
CA ARG A 42 -13.75 -1.69 11.00
C ARG A 42 -14.62 -2.19 12.15
N VAL A 43 -14.92 -1.32 13.10
CA VAL A 43 -15.83 -1.61 14.22
C VAL A 43 -17.04 -0.67 14.10
N GLY A 44 -18.24 -1.24 13.93
CA GLY A 44 -19.50 -0.49 13.80
C GLY A 44 -20.20 -0.64 12.44
N GLN A 45 -21.26 0.16 12.20
CA GLN A 45 -22.12 0.08 11.01
C GLN A 45 -21.64 0.90 9.81
N LYS A 46 -20.49 1.58 9.90
CA LYS A 46 -20.01 2.43 8.80
C LYS A 46 -19.29 1.58 7.76
N GLU A 47 -19.82 1.56 6.55
CA GLU A 47 -19.41 0.60 5.51
C GLU A 47 -17.98 0.85 4.97
N SER A 48 -17.48 2.08 5.00
CA SER A 48 -16.12 2.42 4.56
C SER A 48 -15.43 3.44 5.46
N LEU A 49 -14.10 3.38 5.46
CA LEU A 49 -13.25 4.46 5.92
C LEU A 49 -12.88 5.30 4.71
N ASN A 50 -12.85 6.63 4.85
CA ASN A 50 -12.35 7.50 3.79
C ASN A 50 -10.95 7.05 3.35
N VAL A 51 -10.74 6.97 2.04
CA VAL A 51 -9.46 6.48 1.46
C VAL A 51 -8.23 7.23 1.99
N ALA A 52 -8.31 8.54 2.25
CA ALA A 52 -7.19 9.32 2.78
C ALA A 52 -6.89 8.96 4.25
N VAL A 53 -7.93 8.68 5.04
CA VAL A 53 -7.76 8.19 6.42
C VAL A 53 -7.14 6.80 6.41
N ALA A 54 -7.60 5.91 5.52
CA ALA A 54 -7.05 4.57 5.38
C ALA A 54 -5.57 4.62 4.98
N ALA A 55 -5.22 5.51 4.04
CA ALA A 55 -3.84 5.77 3.64
C ALA A 55 -2.98 6.23 4.82
N GLY A 56 -3.48 7.16 5.63
CA GLY A 56 -2.77 7.67 6.81
C GLY A 56 -2.46 6.57 7.83
N VAL A 57 -3.45 5.73 8.15
CA VAL A 57 -3.27 4.58 9.06
C VAL A 57 -2.27 3.57 8.48
N ALA A 58 -2.39 3.24 7.20
CA ALA A 58 -1.49 2.30 6.53
C ALA A 58 -0.04 2.79 6.53
N LEU A 59 0.20 4.06 6.18
CA LEU A 59 1.54 4.67 6.19
C LEU A 59 2.15 4.69 7.59
N TRP A 60 1.36 5.05 8.61
CA TRP A 60 1.83 5.02 9.99
C TRP A 60 2.18 3.60 10.44
N ALA A 61 1.36 2.61 10.10
CA ALA A 61 1.64 1.20 10.41
C ALA A 61 2.92 0.72 9.72
N VAL A 62 3.10 1.01 8.43
CA VAL A 62 4.33 0.67 7.71
C VAL A 62 5.56 1.31 8.37
N ARG A 63 5.45 2.56 8.81
CA ARG A 63 6.54 3.27 9.48
C ARG A 63 6.91 2.63 10.83
N THR A 64 5.94 2.18 11.61
CA THR A 64 6.16 1.56 12.93
C THR A 64 6.61 0.10 12.83
N LEU A 65 6.22 -0.60 11.77
CA LEU A 65 6.61 -1.98 11.48
C LEU A 65 7.96 -2.09 10.76
N ALA A 66 8.51 -0.97 10.27
CA ALA A 66 9.87 -0.94 9.76
C ALA A 66 10.87 -1.01 10.94
N PRO A 67 11.92 -1.84 10.86
CA PRO A 67 12.94 -1.88 11.90
C PRO A 67 13.58 -0.48 12.10
N PRO A 68 13.85 -0.06 13.35
CA PRO A 68 14.55 1.20 13.61
C PRO A 68 16.01 1.07 13.17
N GLY A 69 16.31 1.34 11.89
CA GLY A 69 17.64 1.03 11.39
C GLY A 69 17.94 1.38 9.94
N ASN A 70 17.84 2.67 9.60
CA ASN A 70 18.71 3.47 8.72
C ASN A 70 17.90 4.60 8.06
N ALA A 71 18.04 5.82 8.58
CA ALA A 71 17.51 7.03 7.94
C ALA A 71 18.24 7.39 6.63
N ASN A 72 18.77 6.41 5.90
CA ASN A 72 19.10 6.54 4.49
C ASN A 72 17.83 6.23 3.69
N LEU A 73 16.80 7.05 3.90
CA LEU A 73 15.96 7.41 2.77
C LEU A 73 16.91 8.08 1.80
N GLN A 74 17.51 7.31 0.89
CA GLN A 74 18.05 7.87 -0.33
C GLN A 74 16.85 8.52 -0.99
N THR A 75 16.58 9.78 -0.65
CA THR A 75 15.92 10.70 -1.54
C THR A 75 16.87 10.76 -2.71
N SER A 76 16.67 9.85 -3.66
CA SER A 76 17.27 9.95 -4.98
C SER A 76 16.89 11.34 -5.44
N SER A 77 17.84 12.28 -5.36
CA SER A 77 17.74 13.59 -5.99
C SER A 77 17.65 13.45 -7.52
N GLU A 78 17.84 12.22 -8.03
CA GLU A 78 17.48 11.85 -9.38
C GLU A 78 15.99 11.49 -9.47
N PRO A 79 15.21 12.18 -10.33
CA PRO A 79 13.88 11.72 -10.68
C PRO A 79 14.01 10.33 -11.29
N LYS A 80 13.49 9.29 -10.61
CA LYS A 80 13.31 7.97 -11.20
C LYS A 80 12.51 8.16 -12.49
N GLN A 81 13.16 7.94 -13.63
CA GLN A 81 12.51 7.94 -14.93
C GLN A 81 11.27 7.04 -14.86
N SER A 82 10.15 7.53 -15.38
CA SER A 82 8.86 6.85 -15.35
C SER A 82 9.01 5.38 -15.77
N PRO A 83 8.57 4.41 -14.96
CA PRO A 83 8.58 2.99 -15.34
C PRO A 83 7.57 2.70 -16.47
N PHE A 84 6.71 3.65 -16.80
CA PHE A 84 5.76 3.55 -17.89
C PHE A 84 6.39 4.09 -19.18
N PRO A 85 6.45 3.30 -20.27
CA PRO A 85 6.83 3.82 -21.57
C PRO A 85 5.84 4.93 -21.96
N PRO A 86 6.30 6.01 -22.61
CA PRO A 86 5.39 7.08 -23.04
C PRO A 86 4.35 6.47 -23.98
N HIS A 87 3.09 6.47 -23.56
CA HIS A 87 1.98 6.09 -24.41
C HIS A 87 1.98 7.04 -25.61
N ARG A 88 2.29 6.50 -26.80
CA ARG A 88 2.23 7.24 -28.05
C ARG A 88 0.75 7.45 -28.38
N LEU A 89 0.15 8.54 -27.89
CA LEU A 89 -1.15 9.01 -28.34
C LEU A 89 -1.02 9.42 -29.80
N GLY A 90 -1.59 8.62 -30.70
CA GLY A 90 -1.63 8.88 -32.15
C GLY A 90 -0.97 7.80 -32.99
N GLN A 91 -1.68 6.67 -33.17
CA GLN A 91 -1.77 5.89 -34.41
C GLN A 91 -3.18 5.27 -34.43
#